data_AF-A0AAU7P992-F1
#
_entry.id   AF-A0AAU7P992-F1
#
_cell.length_a   1.000
_cell.length_b   1.000
_cell.length_c   1.000
_cell.angle_alpha   90.00
_cell.angle_beta   90.00
_cell.angle_gamma   90.00
#
_symmetry.space_group_name_H-M   'P 1'
#
loop_
_entity.id
_entity.type
_entity.pdbx_description
1 polymer ?
#
loop_
_entity_poly.entity_id
_entity_poly.type
_entity_poly.pdbx_seq_one_letter_code
_entity_poly.pdbx_strand_id
1 'polypeptide(L)'
;MLTDLFLPSPWLPEGMAVTVFAAIEWQGDRYSRAALRKFTIHQQGELDTIASVHSKVLLHRRAAQELACDAGMLPRYYVGLQSFDDHDHAEELGDADNGAGMSKQLGRPCWLQDAIAEHPRHYFLAQFVESQLRRTDAAYDGLFADGMGYLFAEHRANVLREGDTAGYFFIQFT
;
A
#
# COMPACT_ATOMS: atom_id res chain seq x y z
N MET A 1 -2.19 -17.56 -9.14
CA MET A 1 -2.05 -16.45 -8.18
C MET A 1 -0.85 -15.64 -8.67
N LEU A 2 -0.99 -14.35 -8.99
CA LEU A 2 0.11 -13.54 -9.54
C LEU A 2 1.30 -13.40 -8.55
N THR A 3 1.06 -13.60 -7.25
CA THR A 3 2.06 -13.56 -6.19
C THR A 3 3.09 -14.70 -6.24
N ASP A 4 2.74 -15.86 -6.80
CA ASP A 4 3.67 -17.01 -6.88
C ASP A 4 4.66 -16.89 -8.05
N LEU A 5 4.41 -15.96 -8.99
CA LEU A 5 5.25 -15.75 -10.18
C LEU A 5 6.41 -14.78 -9.93
N PHE A 6 6.31 -13.93 -8.91
CA PHE A 6 7.29 -12.86 -8.65
C PHE A 6 8.05 -13.02 -7.34
N LEU A 7 7.52 -13.78 -6.39
CA LEU A 7 8.22 -14.13 -5.17
C LEU A 7 8.63 -15.61 -5.27
N PRO A 8 9.93 -15.94 -5.19
CA PRO A 8 10.45 -17.30 -5.45
C PRO A 8 9.92 -18.37 -4.47
N SER A 9 9.16 -17.96 -3.46
CA SER A 9 8.48 -18.76 -2.47
C SER A 9 7.14 -18.09 -2.15
N PRO A 10 6.09 -18.85 -1.79
CA PRO A 10 4.85 -18.28 -1.30
C PRO A 10 5.16 -17.32 -0.14
N TRP A 11 4.87 -16.04 -0.36
CA TRP A 11 5.17 -14.97 0.60
C TRP A 11 4.31 -15.07 1.86
N LEU A 12 3.08 -15.56 1.70
CA LEU A 12 2.17 -15.80 2.81
C LEU A 12 1.99 -17.30 3.05
N PRO A 13 1.81 -17.73 4.32
CA PRO A 13 1.39 -19.09 4.61
C PRO A 13 0.04 -19.41 3.94
N GLU A 14 -0.18 -20.68 3.62
CA GLU A 14 -1.44 -21.12 3.01
C GLU A 14 -2.64 -20.73 3.89
N GLY A 15 -3.68 -20.17 3.26
CA GLY A 15 -4.89 -19.73 3.97
C GLY A 15 -4.73 -18.43 4.77
N MET A 16 -3.60 -17.73 4.69
CA MET A 16 -3.41 -16.41 5.28
C MET A 16 -3.63 -15.28 4.26
N ALA A 17 -3.90 -14.09 4.78
CA ALA A 17 -4.01 -12.84 4.03
C ALA A 17 -3.38 -11.69 4.83
N VAL A 18 -2.97 -10.64 4.12
CA VAL A 18 -2.49 -9.40 4.73
C VAL A 18 -3.53 -8.31 4.53
N THR A 19 -3.87 -7.62 5.62
CA THR A 19 -4.78 -6.47 5.59
C THR A 19 -4.08 -5.23 6.14
N VAL A 20 -4.25 -4.12 5.43
CA VAL A 20 -3.85 -2.79 5.89
C VAL A 20 -5.02 -2.16 6.63
N PHE A 21 -4.82 -1.88 7.91
CA PHE A 21 -5.72 -1.09 8.73
C PHE A 21 -5.16 0.32 8.81
N ALA A 22 -5.96 1.32 8.43
CA ALA A 22 -5.59 2.73 8.54
C ALA A 22 -6.68 3.49 9.29
N ALA A 23 -6.28 4.27 10.28
CA ALA A 23 -7.17 5.09 11.08
C ALA A 23 -7.46 6.41 10.35
N ILE A 24 -8.37 6.35 9.39
CA ILE A 24 -8.78 7.49 8.58
C ILE A 24 -10.06 8.10 9.17
N GLU A 25 -10.09 9.43 9.30
CA GLU A 25 -11.24 10.16 9.84
C GLU A 25 -12.00 10.84 8.71
N TRP A 26 -13.31 10.61 8.64
CA TRP A 26 -14.22 11.25 7.70
C TRP A 26 -14.91 12.46 8.37
N GLN A 27 -14.75 13.65 7.79
CA GLN A 27 -15.33 14.89 8.31
C GLN A 27 -16.32 15.45 7.29
N GLY A 28 -17.58 15.04 7.42
CA GLY A 28 -18.69 15.52 6.59
C GLY A 28 -18.67 14.92 5.18
N ASP A 29 -17.92 15.54 4.28
CA ASP A 29 -17.83 15.20 2.84
C ASP A 29 -16.41 14.85 2.38
N ARG A 30 -15.43 14.88 3.29
CA ARG A 30 -14.02 14.69 2.96
C ARG A 30 -13.25 13.99 4.06
N TYR A 31 -12.12 13.40 3.69
CA TYR A 31 -11.15 12.89 4.65
C TYR A 31 -10.42 14.02 5.38
N SER A 32 -10.22 13.85 6.69
CA SER A 32 -9.49 14.81 7.52
C SER A 32 -8.01 14.80 7.16
N ARG A 33 -7.52 15.90 6.55
CA ARG A 33 -6.07 16.06 6.28
C ARG A 33 -5.23 15.95 7.54
N ALA A 34 -5.76 16.36 8.70
CA ALA A 34 -5.07 16.22 9.98
C ALA A 34 -4.92 14.75 10.41
N ALA A 35 -5.90 13.89 10.09
CA ALA A 35 -5.79 12.45 10.32
C ALA A 35 -4.83 11.80 9.31
N LEU A 36 -4.91 12.16 8.03
CA LEU A 36 -4.01 11.66 6.97
C LEU A 36 -2.53 11.92 7.28
N ARG A 37 -2.22 13.12 7.81
CA ARG A 37 -0.87 13.50 8.24
C ARG A 37 -0.24 12.54 9.27
N LYS A 38 -1.03 11.75 9.99
CA LYS A 38 -0.52 10.83 11.03
C LYS A 38 0.16 9.58 10.49
N PHE A 39 -0.05 9.24 9.22
CA PHE A 39 0.64 8.14 8.53
C PHE A 39 1.25 8.63 7.20
N THR A 40 1.54 9.93 7.12
CA THR A 40 2.25 10.55 6.00
C THR A 40 3.74 10.58 6.30
N ILE A 41 4.56 10.20 5.32
CA ILE A 41 6.02 10.14 5.45
C ILE A 41 6.65 10.79 4.23
N HIS A 42 7.20 11.98 4.40
CA HIS A 42 7.80 12.77 3.33
C HIS A 42 9.32 12.59 3.26
N GLN A 43 9.95 12.11 4.33
CA GLN A 43 11.41 11.94 4.42
C GLN A 43 11.80 10.74 5.29
N GLN A 44 13.01 10.20 5.07
CA GLN A 44 13.49 8.97 5.72
C GLN A 44 13.40 9.00 7.26
N GLY A 45 13.72 10.13 7.87
CA GLY A 45 13.73 10.28 9.33
C GLY A 45 12.36 10.15 9.99
N GLU A 46 11.28 10.20 9.21
CA GLU A 46 9.92 10.04 9.70
C GLU A 46 9.49 8.56 9.72
N LEU A 47 10.21 7.66 9.04
CA LEU A 47 9.80 6.27 8.88
C LEU A 47 9.60 5.54 10.23
N ASP A 48 10.44 5.85 11.22
CA ASP A 48 10.35 5.29 12.58
C ASP A 48 9.03 5.67 13.28
N THR A 49 8.36 6.75 12.82
CA THR A 49 7.06 7.18 13.35
C THR A 49 5.91 6.32 12.83
N ILE A 50 6.06 5.54 11.73
CA ILE A 50 5.02 4.60 11.27
C ILE A 50 4.76 3.49 12.28
N ALA A 51 5.76 3.12 13.09
CA ALA A 51 5.57 2.15 14.17
C ALA A 51 4.50 2.59 15.20
N SER A 52 4.03 3.85 15.11
CA SER A 52 2.93 4.37 15.89
C SER A 52 1.54 4.06 15.28
N VAL A 53 0.68 3.53 16.15
CA VAL A 53 -0.79 3.35 16.21
C VAL A 53 -1.72 3.64 15.00
N HIS A 54 -1.36 4.47 14.02
CA HIS A 54 -2.28 5.02 13.01
C HIS A 54 -2.46 4.16 11.75
N SER A 55 -1.51 3.28 11.45
CA SER A 55 -1.67 2.25 10.43
C SER A 55 -1.02 0.95 10.88
N LYS A 56 -1.62 -0.19 10.53
CA LYS A 56 -1.06 -1.52 10.78
C LYS A 56 -1.27 -2.42 9.58
N VAL A 57 -0.22 -3.13 9.20
CA VAL A 57 -0.28 -4.18 8.17
C VAL A 57 -0.23 -5.51 8.91
N LEU A 58 -1.34 -6.22 8.98
CA LEU A 58 -1.47 -7.42 9.81
C LEU A 58 -1.65 -8.66 8.95
N LEU A 59 -0.96 -9.73 9.33
CA LEU A 59 -1.22 -11.08 8.86
C LEU A 59 -2.40 -11.68 9.62
N HIS A 60 -3.37 -12.22 8.91
CA HIS A 60 -4.49 -12.93 9.53
C HIS A 60 -4.96 -14.10 8.67
N ARG A 61 -5.74 -15.01 9.26
CA ARG A 61 -6.37 -16.06 8.47
C ARG A 61 -7.38 -15.48 7.51
N ARG A 62 -7.36 -15.95 6.26
CA ARG A 62 -8.37 -15.62 5.28
C ARG A 62 -9.73 -16.12 5.79
N ALA A 63 -10.69 -15.21 5.88
CA ALA A 63 -12.04 -15.58 6.26
C ALA A 63 -12.64 -16.53 5.21
N ALA A 64 -13.37 -17.55 5.65
CA ALA A 64 -14.03 -18.50 4.74
C ALA A 64 -15.12 -17.83 3.89
N GLN A 65 -15.68 -16.75 4.42
CA GLN A 65 -16.66 -15.90 3.77
C GLN A 65 -16.34 -14.44 4.11
N GLU A 66 -16.80 -13.54 3.26
CA GLU A 66 -16.70 -12.12 3.53
C GLU A 66 -17.48 -11.75 4.80
N LEU A 67 -16.90 -10.88 5.62
CA LEU A 67 -17.57 -10.35 6.78
C LEU A 67 -18.58 -9.31 6.30
N ALA A 68 -19.86 -9.52 6.62
CA ALA A 68 -20.86 -8.47 6.44
C ALA A 68 -20.46 -7.28 7.31
N CYS A 69 -20.32 -6.12 6.67
CA CYS A 69 -19.99 -4.88 7.34
C CYS A 69 -21.17 -3.92 7.16
N ASP A 70 -21.72 -3.44 8.27
CA ASP A 70 -22.78 -2.42 8.27
C ASP A 70 -22.23 -1.02 7.98
N ALA A 71 -20.91 -0.87 7.80
CA ALA A 71 -20.27 0.38 7.43
C ALA A 71 -20.22 0.56 5.92
N GLY A 72 -20.12 1.82 5.47
CA GLY A 72 -19.88 2.15 4.07
C GLY A 72 -18.60 1.49 3.57
N MET A 73 -18.74 0.60 2.58
CA MET A 73 -17.61 -0.05 1.94
C MET A 73 -17.19 0.77 0.72
N LEU A 74 -15.89 1.00 0.57
CA LEU A 74 -15.35 1.43 -0.71
C LEU A 74 -15.59 0.32 -1.75
N PRO A 75 -15.77 0.67 -3.02
CA PRO A 75 -15.81 -0.30 -4.10
C PRO A 75 -14.58 -1.22 -4.08
N ARG A 76 -14.68 -2.37 -4.74
CA ARG A 76 -13.53 -3.26 -4.88
C ARG A 76 -12.67 -2.79 -6.04
N TYR A 77 -11.38 -2.63 -5.78
CA TYR A 77 -10.38 -2.36 -6.79
C TYR A 77 -9.26 -3.39 -6.71
N TYR A 78 -8.78 -3.83 -7.86
CA TYR A 78 -7.71 -4.83 -7.98
C TYR A 78 -6.50 -4.17 -8.63
N VAL A 79 -5.44 -3.97 -7.84
CA VAL A 79 -4.14 -3.52 -8.36
C VAL A 79 -3.39 -4.73 -8.88
N GLY A 80 -2.79 -4.66 -10.07
CA GLY A 80 -1.85 -5.69 -10.57
C GLY A 80 -2.43 -6.75 -11.51
N LEU A 81 -3.46 -6.44 -12.31
CA LEU A 81 -3.87 -7.33 -13.42
C LEU A 81 -3.28 -6.94 -14.78
N GLN A 82 -2.71 -5.74 -14.93
CA GLN A 82 -2.14 -5.27 -16.18
C GLN A 82 -0.61 -5.35 -16.13
N SER A 83 0.00 -5.97 -17.14
CA SER A 83 1.44 -5.94 -17.36
C SER A 83 1.87 -4.53 -17.78
N PHE A 84 3.12 -4.18 -17.48
CA PHE A 84 3.72 -2.95 -17.98
C PHE A 84 3.77 -2.98 -19.50
N ASP A 85 3.43 -1.85 -20.11
CA ASP A 85 3.74 -1.62 -21.51
C ASP A 85 5.18 -1.09 -21.67
N ASP A 86 5.60 -0.86 -22.91
CA ASP A 86 6.96 -0.37 -23.22
C ASP A 86 7.24 1.00 -22.59
N HIS A 87 6.20 1.84 -22.43
CA HIS A 87 6.33 3.15 -21.82
C HIS A 87 6.50 3.04 -20.31
N ASP A 88 5.69 2.22 -19.65
CA ASP A 88 5.80 1.92 -18.22
C ASP A 88 7.17 1.34 -17.89
N HIS A 89 7.67 0.42 -18.72
CA HIS A 89 9.01 -0.14 -18.56
C HIS A 89 10.12 0.91 -18.71
N ALA A 90 9.97 1.86 -19.64
CA ALA A 90 10.93 2.94 -19.82
C ALA A 90 10.92 3.91 -18.62
N GLU A 91 9.74 4.28 -18.11
CA GLU A 91 9.63 5.07 -16.87
C GLU A 91 10.20 4.31 -15.67
N GLU A 92 9.89 3.02 -15.57
CA GLU A 92 10.34 2.13 -14.51
C GLU A 92 11.85 2.00 -14.44
N LEU A 93 12.59 2.30 -15.51
CA LEU A 93 14.06 2.22 -15.59
C LEU A 93 14.74 3.59 -15.77
N GLY A 94 13.97 4.65 -16.02
CA GLY A 94 14.48 5.95 -16.46
C GLY A 94 15.14 6.79 -15.37
N ASP A 95 14.74 6.59 -14.11
CA ASP A 95 15.27 7.32 -12.94
C ASP A 95 16.05 6.39 -12.01
N ALA A 96 17.02 6.91 -11.25
CA ALA A 96 17.81 6.08 -10.34
C ALA A 96 17.00 5.64 -9.10
N ASP A 97 16.17 6.55 -8.59
CA ASP A 97 15.48 6.43 -7.31
C ASP A 97 13.98 6.17 -7.46
N ASN A 98 13.42 6.44 -8.65
CA ASN A 98 11.99 6.34 -8.95
C ASN A 98 11.67 5.28 -10.02
N GLY A 99 10.57 4.57 -9.81
CA GLY A 99 9.90 3.78 -10.85
C GLY A 99 8.71 4.51 -11.47
N ALA A 100 7.92 3.78 -12.26
CA ALA A 100 6.72 4.28 -12.94
C ALA A 100 5.66 4.79 -11.94
N GLY A 101 5.05 5.95 -12.26
CA GLY A 101 4.12 6.69 -11.41
C GLY A 101 2.67 6.18 -11.41
N MET A 102 2.48 4.87 -11.46
CA MET A 102 1.16 4.22 -11.54
C MET A 102 0.89 3.26 -10.37
N SER A 103 -0.37 2.91 -10.12
CA SER A 103 -0.71 1.88 -9.14
C SER A 103 -0.19 0.54 -9.64
N LYS A 104 0.69 -0.09 -8.87
CA LYS A 104 1.39 -1.31 -9.28
C LYS A 104 1.69 -2.22 -8.10
N GLN A 105 1.97 -3.47 -8.42
CA GLN A 105 2.57 -4.42 -7.49
C GLN A 105 4.04 -4.60 -7.87
N LEU A 106 4.92 -4.56 -6.88
CA LEU A 106 6.37 -4.73 -7.05
C LEU A 106 6.98 -3.72 -8.05
N GLY A 107 8.27 -3.89 -8.34
CA GLY A 107 9.08 -2.91 -9.06
C GLY A 107 9.73 -1.92 -8.09
N ARG A 108 9.97 -0.71 -8.56
CA ARG A 108 10.57 0.40 -7.82
C ARG A 108 9.48 1.40 -7.42
N PRO A 109 9.44 1.87 -6.17
CA PRO A 109 8.49 2.92 -5.80
C PRO A 109 8.67 4.19 -6.65
N CYS A 110 7.58 4.88 -6.95
CA CYS A 110 7.62 6.25 -7.45
C CYS A 110 7.37 7.21 -6.28
N TRP A 111 8.32 8.08 -5.95
CA TRP A 111 8.22 8.96 -4.80
C TRP A 111 7.63 10.32 -5.18
N LEU A 112 6.67 10.81 -4.40
CA LEU A 112 6.12 12.17 -4.55
C LEU A 112 6.94 13.22 -3.80
N GLN A 113 7.78 12.78 -2.86
CA GLN A 113 8.62 13.61 -2.00
C GLN A 113 10.04 13.00 -1.98
N ASP A 114 10.74 13.08 -0.85
CA ASP A 114 12.04 12.43 -0.74
C ASP A 114 11.90 10.90 -0.84
N ALA A 115 12.83 10.28 -1.54
CA ALA A 115 12.92 8.83 -1.65
C ALA A 115 13.15 8.21 -0.26
N ILE A 116 12.38 7.18 0.05
CA ILE A 116 12.51 6.42 1.30
C ILE A 116 13.28 5.14 0.98
N ALA A 117 14.47 5.00 1.57
CA ALA A 117 15.25 3.77 1.47
C ALA A 117 14.51 2.63 2.16
N GLU A 118 14.36 1.51 1.44
CA GLU A 118 13.69 0.33 1.96
C GLU A 118 14.45 -0.23 3.17
N HIS A 119 13.75 -0.45 4.29
CA HIS A 119 14.34 -1.12 5.44
C HIS A 119 14.75 -2.56 5.04
N PRO A 120 15.94 -3.09 5.40
CA PRO A 120 16.43 -4.41 4.95
C PRO A 120 15.57 -5.65 5.31
N ARG A 121 14.50 -5.45 6.08
CA ARG A 121 13.54 -6.51 6.46
C ARG A 121 12.27 -6.46 5.62
N HIS A 122 12.09 -5.38 4.88
CA HIS A 122 10.90 -5.15 4.10
C HIS A 122 11.25 -4.94 2.65
N TYR A 123 10.30 -5.25 1.78
CA TYR A 123 10.39 -4.92 0.36
C TYR A 123 9.14 -4.17 -0.07
N PHE A 124 9.27 -3.36 -1.11
CA PHE A 124 8.14 -2.73 -1.75
C PHE A 124 7.17 -3.77 -2.32
N LEU A 125 5.93 -3.78 -1.83
CA LEU A 125 4.90 -4.69 -2.29
C LEU A 125 3.97 -4.04 -3.31
N ALA A 126 3.50 -2.83 -3.02
CA ALA A 126 2.57 -2.12 -3.90
C ALA A 126 2.56 -0.61 -3.65
N GLN A 127 2.21 0.14 -4.68
CA GLN A 127 1.81 1.55 -4.57
C GLN A 127 0.42 1.77 -5.16
N PHE A 128 -0.27 2.78 -4.66
CA PHE A 128 -1.64 3.13 -5.02
C PHE A 128 -1.71 4.62 -5.32
N VAL A 129 -2.07 4.98 -6.54
CA VAL A 129 -2.21 6.38 -6.96
C VAL A 129 -3.67 6.80 -6.82
N GLU A 130 -3.96 7.79 -5.98
CA GLU A 130 -5.35 8.18 -5.68
C GLU A 130 -6.12 8.56 -6.95
N SER A 131 -5.49 9.31 -7.86
CA SER A 131 -6.14 9.74 -9.10
C SER A 131 -6.58 8.56 -9.99
N GLN A 132 -5.90 7.41 -9.91
CA GLN A 132 -6.30 6.18 -10.61
C GLN A 132 -7.43 5.45 -9.89
N LEU A 133 -7.40 5.41 -8.55
CA LEU A 133 -8.50 4.89 -7.75
C LEU A 133 -9.79 5.70 -8.01
N ARG A 134 -9.68 7.03 -8.00
CA ARG A 134 -10.79 7.96 -8.27
C ARG A 134 -11.39 7.80 -9.66
N ARG A 135 -10.60 7.40 -10.67
CA ARG A 135 -11.13 7.06 -12.01
C ARG A 135 -12.01 5.81 -12.00
N THR A 136 -11.80 4.92 -11.04
CA THR A 136 -12.65 3.73 -10.85
C THR A 136 -13.94 4.11 -10.15
N ASP A 137 -13.85 4.89 -9.08
CA ASP A 137 -15.02 5.38 -8.35
C ASP A 137 -14.71 6.67 -7.56
N ALA A 138 -15.66 7.60 -7.51
CA ALA A 138 -15.53 8.85 -6.77
C ALA A 138 -15.41 8.65 -5.25
N ALA A 139 -15.80 7.49 -4.71
CA ALA A 139 -15.67 7.17 -3.30
C ALA A 139 -14.21 7.16 -2.80
N TYR A 140 -13.23 7.06 -3.69
CA TYR A 140 -11.80 7.14 -3.34
C TYR A 140 -11.26 8.57 -3.24
N ASP A 141 -12.07 9.60 -3.53
CA ASP A 141 -11.64 10.99 -3.53
C ASP A 141 -11.12 11.44 -2.15
N GLY A 142 -9.91 11.98 -2.12
CA GLY A 142 -9.23 12.47 -0.93
C GLY A 142 -8.63 11.38 -0.03
N LEU A 143 -8.69 10.09 -0.39
CA LEU A 143 -8.24 8.98 0.45
C LEU A 143 -6.75 9.11 0.86
N PHE A 144 -5.94 9.65 -0.04
CA PHE A 144 -4.52 9.93 0.12
C PHE A 144 -4.20 11.43 -0.10
N ALA A 145 -5.19 12.32 0.01
CA ALA A 145 -5.08 13.75 -0.27
C ALA A 145 -4.44 14.08 -1.63
N ASP A 146 -4.95 13.49 -2.72
CA ASP A 146 -4.43 13.56 -4.09
C ASP A 146 -3.01 12.97 -4.25
N GLY A 147 -2.59 12.14 -3.29
CA GLY A 147 -1.26 11.55 -3.22
C GLY A 147 -1.16 10.10 -3.67
N MET A 148 -0.19 9.42 -3.07
CA MET A 148 0.10 7.99 -3.26
C MET A 148 0.18 7.28 -1.91
N GLY A 149 -0.34 6.05 -1.86
CA GLY A 149 -0.12 5.11 -0.77
C GLY A 149 0.93 4.06 -1.12
N TYR A 150 1.75 3.68 -0.15
CA TYR A 150 2.83 2.71 -0.30
C TYR A 150 2.68 1.60 0.72
N LEU A 151 2.76 0.36 0.25
CA LEU A 151 2.75 -0.83 1.07
C LEU A 151 4.09 -1.54 0.96
N PHE A 152 4.74 -1.68 2.11
CA PHE A 152 5.96 -2.46 2.28
C PHE A 152 5.65 -3.71 3.08
N ALA A 153 6.18 -4.83 2.63
CA ALA A 153 5.93 -6.15 3.18
C ALA A 153 7.17 -6.72 3.86
N GLU A 154 6.99 -7.40 4.99
CA GLU A 154 8.05 -8.15 5.65
C GLU A 154 8.49 -9.32 4.75
N HIS A 155 9.80 -9.44 4.52
CA HIS A 155 10.37 -10.50 3.69
C HIS A 155 10.02 -11.89 4.21
N ARG A 156 9.94 -12.03 5.54
CA ARG A 156 9.70 -13.30 6.22
C ARG A 156 8.25 -13.49 6.67
N ALA A 157 7.29 -12.94 5.93
CA ALA A 157 5.87 -13.08 6.26
C ALA A 157 5.40 -14.55 6.33
N ASN A 158 6.08 -15.46 5.63
CA ASN A 158 5.80 -16.90 5.61
C ASN A 158 6.07 -17.63 6.95
N VAL A 159 6.82 -17.03 7.88
CA VAL A 159 7.07 -17.60 9.22
C VAL A 159 6.36 -16.83 10.33
N LEU A 160 5.61 -15.79 9.98
CA LEU A 160 4.81 -15.01 10.94
C LEU A 160 3.56 -15.79 11.37
N ARG A 161 3.02 -15.40 12.52
CA ARG A 161 1.79 -15.92 13.09
C ARG A 161 0.63 -14.98 12.80
N GLU A 162 -0.57 -15.50 12.94
CA GLU A 162 -1.79 -14.69 12.91
C GLU A 162 -1.72 -13.58 13.97
N GLY A 163 -2.02 -12.35 13.55
CA GLY A 163 -1.94 -11.14 14.37
C GLY A 163 -0.59 -10.42 14.32
N ASP A 164 0.45 -11.03 13.73
CA ASP A 164 1.75 -10.39 13.60
C ASP A 164 1.72 -9.26 12.55
N THR A 165 2.57 -8.25 12.76
CA THR A 165 2.82 -7.19 11.78
C THR A 165 3.56 -7.76 10.58
N ALA A 166 2.96 -7.65 9.40
CA ALA A 166 3.48 -8.17 8.14
C ALA A 166 4.11 -7.09 7.25
N GLY A 167 4.32 -5.89 7.78
CA GLY A 167 4.94 -4.78 7.07
C GLY A 167 4.46 -3.43 7.58
N TYR A 168 4.52 -2.43 6.71
CA TYR A 168 4.08 -1.07 7.03
C TYR A 168 3.45 -0.38 5.81
N PHE A 169 2.61 0.59 6.09
CA PHE A 169 1.90 1.36 5.08
C PHE A 169 2.00 2.85 5.44
N PHE A 170 2.18 3.69 4.43
CA PHE A 170 2.14 5.14 4.58
C PHE A 170 1.70 5.79 3.28
N ILE A 171 1.46 7.10 3.34
CA ILE A 171 1.15 7.91 2.17
C ILE A 171 2.17 9.03 1.98
N GLN A 172 2.26 9.53 0.74
CA GLN A 172 2.86 10.82 0.41
C GLN A 172 1.84 11.64 -0.38
N PHE A 173 1.80 12.93 -0.13
CA PHE A 173 1.01 13.90 -0.89
C PHE A 173 1.71 15.27 -0.85
N THR A 174 1.17 16.25 -1.57
CA THR A 174 1.68 17.64 -1.64
C THR A 174 0.82 18.65 -0.86
#